data_AF-A0A961Y8S8-F1
#
_entry.id   AF-A0A961Y8S8-F1
#
_cell.length_a   1.000
_cell.length_b   1.000
_cell.length_c   1.000
_cell.angle_alpha   90.00
_cell.angle_beta   90.00
_cell.angle_gamma   90.00
#
_symmetry.space_group_name_H-M   'P 1'
#
loop_
_entity.id
_entity.type
_entity.pdbx_description
1 polymer ?
#
loop_
_entity_poly.entity_id
_entity_poly.type
_entity_poly.pdbx_seq_one_letter_code
_entity_poly.pdbx_strand_id
1 'polypeptide(L)'
;MRIERRYTREGQSAYEGIEFRTTTSEIRNPDGSIVFKLDDILVPTTWSQVASDILAQKYFRKAGVPAVLKRVEEETVPSWLWRAVPDEKALKKLPEAERYGPERDSRQVFDRLAGTWTYW
;
A
#
# COMPACT_ATOMS: atom_id res chain seq x y z
N MET A 1 -16.18 -16.28 -18.77
CA MET A 1 -15.20 -15.28 -19.25
C MET A 1 -13.80 -15.85 -19.06
N ARG A 2 -12.95 -15.89 -20.08
CA ARG A 2 -11.57 -16.38 -19.99
C ARG A 2 -10.62 -15.19 -20.07
N ILE A 3 -9.95 -14.84 -18.97
CA ILE A 3 -8.93 -13.78 -18.94
C ILE A 3 -7.57 -14.46 -19.09
N GLU A 4 -6.82 -14.07 -20.13
CA GLU A 4 -5.45 -14.54 -20.33
C GLU A 4 -4.50 -13.77 -19.39
N ARG A 5 -3.73 -14.50 -18.59
CA ARG A 5 -2.73 -13.90 -17.70
C ARG A 5 -1.45 -13.59 -18.50
N ARG A 6 -0.94 -12.36 -18.39
CA ARG A 6 0.28 -11.91 -19.08
C ARG A 6 1.47 -11.78 -18.14
N TYR A 7 1.25 -11.23 -16.95
CA TYR A 7 2.30 -10.92 -15.97
C TYR A 7 2.13 -11.66 -14.63
N THR A 8 1.09 -12.49 -14.50
CA THR A 8 0.77 -13.22 -13.28
C THR A 8 0.63 -14.71 -13.58
N ARG A 9 0.79 -15.53 -12.55
CA ARG A 9 0.51 -16.97 -12.63
C ARG A 9 -0.65 -17.32 -11.72
N GLU A 10 -1.37 -18.38 -12.08
CA GLU A 10 -2.46 -18.88 -11.26
C GLU A 10 -1.95 -19.35 -9.89
N GLY A 11 -2.72 -19.05 -8.83
CA GLY A 11 -2.36 -19.40 -7.46
C GLY A 11 -1.23 -18.57 -6.84
N GLN A 12 -0.66 -17.60 -7.56
CA GLN A 12 0.39 -16.72 -7.07
C GLN A 12 -0.14 -15.33 -6.73
N SER A 13 0.56 -14.63 -5.84
CA SER A 13 0.29 -13.23 -5.53
C SER A 13 0.39 -12.37 -6.79
N ALA A 14 -0.42 -11.30 -6.87
CA ALA A 14 -0.27 -10.29 -7.93
C ALA A 14 1.09 -9.57 -7.87
N TYR A 15 1.76 -9.62 -6.72
CA TYR A 15 3.09 -9.04 -6.51
C TYR A 15 4.24 -10.06 -6.66
N GLU A 16 3.93 -11.33 -6.96
CA GLU A 16 4.94 -12.37 -7.14
C GLU A 16 5.88 -12.01 -8.30
N GLY A 17 7.20 -12.13 -8.07
CA GLY A 17 8.22 -11.76 -9.06
C GLY A 17 8.48 -10.25 -9.21
N ILE A 18 7.78 -9.39 -8.45
CA ILE A 18 8.11 -7.97 -8.35
C ILE A 18 9.04 -7.78 -7.16
N GLU A 19 10.27 -7.36 -7.41
CA GLU A 19 11.19 -6.98 -6.35
C GLU A 19 10.88 -5.57 -5.85
N PHE A 20 10.95 -5.39 -4.52
CA PHE A 20 10.74 -4.10 -3.87
C PHE A 20 12.02 -3.65 -3.19
N ARG A 21 12.29 -2.34 -3.24
CA ARG A 21 13.38 -1.68 -2.53
C ARG A 21 12.83 -0.62 -1.59
N THR A 22 13.57 -0.40 -0.52
CA THR A 22 13.37 0.75 0.37
C THR A 22 13.97 2.00 -0.27
N THR A 23 13.27 3.13 -0.19
CA THR A 23 13.78 4.44 -0.61
C THR A 23 13.25 5.53 0.31
N THR A 24 13.77 6.75 0.16
CA THR A 24 13.24 7.96 0.82
C THR A 24 12.66 8.87 -0.26
N SER A 25 11.52 9.50 0.04
CA SER A 25 11.03 10.64 -0.73
C SER A 25 11.30 11.92 0.04
N GLU A 26 11.94 12.89 -0.61
CA GLU A 26 12.33 14.15 0.03
C GLU A 26 12.19 15.32 -0.94
N ILE A 27 11.60 16.42 -0.47
CA ILE A 27 11.53 17.70 -1.19
C ILE A 27 12.31 18.72 -0.40
N ARG A 28 13.22 19.43 -1.07
CA ARG A 28 13.98 20.53 -0.49
C ARG A 28 13.64 21.87 -1.15
N ASN A 29 13.72 22.93 -0.37
CA ASN A 29 13.77 24.30 -0.87
C ASN A 29 15.13 24.58 -1.54
N PRO A 30 15.25 25.66 -2.34
CA PRO A 30 16.54 26.07 -2.92
C PRO A 30 17.63 26.35 -1.89
N ASP A 31 17.25 26.73 -0.67
CA ASP A 31 18.17 26.94 0.46
C ASP A 31 18.62 25.63 1.15
N GLY A 32 18.13 24.48 0.68
CA GLY A 32 18.45 23.15 1.19
C GLY A 32 17.58 22.66 2.36
N SER A 33 16.67 23.49 2.88
CA SER A 33 15.73 23.10 3.94
C SER A 33 14.69 22.08 3.44
N ILE A 34 14.27 21.17 4.31
CA ILE A 34 13.35 20.07 3.96
C ILE A 34 11.90 20.56 4.06
N VAL A 35 11.16 20.45 2.96
CA VAL A 35 9.72 20.76 2.87
C VAL A 35 8.88 19.53 3.18
N PHE A 36 9.32 18.37 2.70
CA PHE A 36 8.66 17.10 2.90
C PHE A 36 9.71 16.00 2.96
N LYS A 37 9.53 15.05 3.87
CA LYS A 37 10.35 13.85 3.94
C LYS A 37 9.50 12.68 4.39
N LEU A 38 9.65 11.57 3.69
CA LEU A 38 9.09 10.29 4.08
C LEU A 38 10.14 9.21 3.82
N ASP A 39 10.68 8.69 4.91
CA ASP A 39 11.68 7.63 4.90
C ASP A 39 11.03 6.24 4.86
N ASP A 40 11.86 5.26 4.50
CA ASP A 40 11.56 3.83 4.58
C ASP A 40 10.34 3.41 3.76
N ILE A 41 10.18 3.97 2.56
CA ILE A 41 9.07 3.60 1.68
C ILE A 41 9.43 2.41 0.78
N LEU A 42 8.52 1.44 0.67
CA LEU A 42 8.67 0.25 -0.18
C LEU A 42 8.03 0.48 -1.55
N VAL A 43 8.87 0.46 -2.58
CA VAL A 43 8.49 0.67 -3.98
C VAL A 43 9.14 -0.39 -4.88
N PRO A 44 8.58 -0.69 -6.07
CA PRO A 44 9.22 -1.60 -7.02
C PRO A 44 10.66 -1.17 -7.36
N THR A 45 11.58 -2.12 -7.45
CA THR A 45 13.01 -1.85 -7.76
C THR A 45 13.19 -1.12 -9.08
N THR A 46 12.36 -1.44 -10.06
CA THR A 46 12.37 -0.87 -11.41
C THR A 46 11.90 0.57 -11.49
N TRP A 47 11.30 1.11 -10.42
CA TRP A 47 10.80 2.49 -10.43
C TRP A 47 11.91 3.51 -10.26
N SER A 48 11.80 4.59 -11.04
CA SER A 48 12.63 5.78 -10.87
C SER A 48 12.34 6.46 -9.53
N GLN A 49 13.28 7.29 -9.08
CA GLN A 49 13.07 8.11 -7.88
C GLN A 49 11.86 9.04 -8.05
N VAL A 50 11.71 9.66 -9.23
CA VAL A 50 10.56 10.53 -9.56
C VAL A 50 9.22 9.79 -9.41
N ALA A 51 9.13 8.55 -9.87
CA ALA A 51 7.90 7.75 -9.71
C ALA A 51 7.61 7.46 -8.22
N SER A 52 8.66 7.16 -7.45
CA SER A 52 8.58 6.93 -6.01
C SER A 52 8.13 8.20 -5.27
N ASP A 53 8.64 9.36 -5.67
CA ASP A 53 8.28 10.66 -5.11
C ASP A 53 6.84 11.05 -5.41
N ILE A 54 6.37 10.83 -6.65
CA ILE A 54 4.97 11.09 -7.02
C ILE A 54 4.03 10.22 -6.18
N LEU A 55 4.34 8.93 -6.02
CA LEU A 55 3.55 8.03 -5.18
C LEU A 55 3.46 8.56 -3.74
N ALA A 56 4.62 8.87 -3.14
CA ALA A 56 4.69 9.32 -1.75
C ALA A 56 3.96 10.64 -1.51
N GLN A 57 4.03 11.58 -2.46
CA GLN A 57 3.45 12.91 -2.29
C GLN A 57 1.97 12.99 -2.62
N LYS A 58 1.51 12.23 -3.63
CA LYS A 58 0.16 12.36 -4.17
C LYS A 58 -0.79 11.26 -3.72
N TYR A 59 -0.30 10.07 -3.43
CA TYR A 59 -1.14 8.89 -3.22
C TYR A 59 -1.10 8.32 -1.81
N PHE A 60 0.05 8.41 -1.12
CA PHE A 60 0.13 7.94 0.27
C PHE A 60 -0.77 8.74 1.20
N ARG A 61 -1.60 8.02 1.94
CA ARG A 61 -2.33 8.56 3.08
C ARG A 61 -1.34 8.90 4.19
N LYS A 62 -1.41 10.14 4.70
CA LYS A 62 -0.49 10.63 5.74
C LYS A 62 -0.83 10.15 7.16
N ALA A 63 -2.08 9.74 7.40
CA ALA A 63 -2.55 9.28 8.71
C ALA A 63 -3.84 8.46 8.57
N GLY A 64 -4.25 7.81 9.66
CA GLY A 64 -5.53 7.10 9.75
C GLY A 64 -5.54 5.73 9.07
N VAL A 65 -4.39 5.23 8.63
CA VAL A 65 -4.27 3.89 8.05
C VAL A 65 -4.03 2.90 9.20
N PRO A 66 -4.91 1.91 9.41
CA PRO A 66 -4.72 0.94 10.47
C PRO A 66 -3.48 0.08 10.22
N ALA A 67 -2.68 -0.17 11.25
CA ALA A 67 -1.48 -1.01 11.15
C ALA A 67 -1.80 -2.48 10.88
N VAL A 68 -2.99 -2.95 11.30
CA VAL A 68 -3.43 -4.32 11.10
C VAL A 68 -4.84 -4.34 10.51
N LEU A 69 -4.99 -5.08 9.42
CA LEU A 69 -6.23 -5.30 8.71
C LEU A 69 -6.62 -6.77 8.77
N LYS A 70 -7.92 -7.05 8.77
CA LYS A 70 -8.48 -8.38 8.58
C LYS A 70 -9.41 -8.38 7.37
N ARG A 71 -9.45 -9.50 6.64
CA ARG A 71 -10.42 -9.70 5.57
C ARG A 71 -11.80 -9.99 6.15
N VAL A 72 -12.84 -9.47 5.50
CA VAL A 72 -14.24 -9.76 5.82
C VAL A 72 -14.71 -10.86 4.89
N GLU A 73 -15.15 -11.97 5.45
CA GLU A 73 -15.71 -13.07 4.67
C GLU A 73 -17.01 -12.65 3.99
N GLU A 74 -17.07 -12.87 2.69
CA GLU A 74 -18.22 -12.56 1.84
C GLU A 74 -18.48 -13.77 0.94
N GLU A 75 -19.56 -14.52 1.21
CA GLU A 75 -19.83 -15.81 0.57
C GLU A 75 -19.95 -15.73 -0.96
N THR A 76 -20.42 -14.60 -1.48
CA THR A 76 -20.60 -14.35 -2.91
C THR A 76 -19.35 -13.82 -3.61
N VAL A 77 -18.29 -13.51 -2.85
CA VAL A 77 -17.06 -12.92 -3.37
C VAL A 77 -15.91 -13.91 -3.16
N PRO A 78 -15.06 -14.17 -4.17
CA PRO A 78 -13.88 -15.00 -3.96
C PRO A 78 -12.98 -14.46 -2.86
N SER A 79 -12.40 -15.34 -2.04
CA SER A 79 -11.64 -14.96 -0.83
C SER A 79 -10.40 -14.10 -1.06
N TRP A 80 -9.85 -14.12 -2.27
CA TRP A 80 -8.76 -13.25 -2.68
C TRP A 80 -9.19 -11.80 -2.94
N LEU A 81 -10.50 -11.56 -3.08
CA LEU A 81 -11.10 -10.26 -3.39
C LEU A 81 -11.86 -9.65 -2.20
N TRP A 82 -11.96 -10.37 -1.08
CA TRP A 82 -12.61 -9.89 0.14
C TRP A 82 -12.04 -8.54 0.61
N ARG A 83 -12.94 -7.62 0.97
CA ARG A 83 -12.54 -6.33 1.51
C ARG A 83 -11.82 -6.50 2.83
N ALA A 84 -10.96 -5.55 3.14
CA ALA A 84 -10.22 -5.50 4.40
C ALA A 84 -10.78 -4.39 5.30
N VAL A 85 -10.90 -4.69 6.59
CA VAL A 85 -11.31 -3.74 7.64
C VAL A 85 -10.27 -3.72 8.76
N PRO A 86 -10.20 -2.65 9.57
CA PRO A 86 -9.32 -2.62 10.75
C PRO A 86 -9.57 -3.83 11.66
N ASP A 87 -8.50 -4.54 12.03
CA ASP A 87 -8.61 -5.58 13.05
C ASP A 87 -8.51 -4.96 14.44
N GLU A 88 -9.64 -4.50 14.97
CA GLU A 88 -9.69 -3.86 16.29
C GLU A 88 -9.09 -4.71 17.41
N LYS A 89 -9.18 -6.04 17.34
CA LYS A 89 -8.62 -6.92 18.37
C LYS A 89 -7.10 -6.95 18.29
N ALA A 90 -6.54 -7.03 17.09
CA ALA A 90 -5.10 -6.97 16.90
C ALA A 90 -4.54 -5.56 17.19
N LEU A 91 -5.22 -4.51 16.74
CA LEU A 91 -4.84 -3.12 16.99
C LEU A 91 -4.80 -2.80 18.48
N LYS A 92 -5.74 -3.30 19.29
CA LYS A 92 -5.73 -3.10 20.75
C LYS A 92 -4.48 -3.67 21.45
N LYS A 93 -3.79 -4.63 20.84
CA LYS A 93 -2.54 -5.21 21.36
C LYS A 93 -1.32 -4.33 21.08
N LEU A 94 -1.43 -3.38 20.15
CA LEU A 94 -0.38 -2.42 19.84
C LEU A 94 -0.48 -1.17 20.73
N PRO A 95 0.65 -0.50 20.99
CA PRO A 95 0.66 0.84 21.59
C PRO A 95 -0.27 1.79 20.82
N GLU A 96 -0.97 2.69 21.51
CA GLU A 96 -1.98 3.56 20.90
C GLU A 96 -1.43 4.37 19.71
N ALA A 97 -0.20 4.86 19.84
CA ALA A 97 0.51 5.62 18.81
C ALA A 97 0.85 4.80 17.54
N GLU A 98 0.85 3.47 17.62
CA GLU A 98 1.20 2.57 16.51
C GLU A 98 -0.03 1.95 15.85
N ARG A 99 -1.24 2.19 16.38
CA ARG A 99 -2.47 1.58 15.82
C ARG A 99 -2.83 2.15 14.46
N TYR A 100 -2.55 3.44 14.25
CA TYR A 100 -2.84 4.15 13.02
C TYR A 100 -1.64 4.98 12.59
N GLY A 101 -1.35 4.98 11.29
CA GLY A 101 -0.20 5.68 10.75
C GLY A 101 -0.37 6.08 9.29
N PRO A 102 0.73 6.47 8.62
CA PRO A 102 0.78 6.71 7.19
C PRO A 102 0.87 5.40 6.39
N GLU A 103 0.60 5.49 5.08
CA GLU A 103 1.06 4.50 4.11
C GLU A 103 2.56 4.67 3.87
N ARG A 104 3.29 3.56 3.83
CA ARG A 104 4.74 3.51 3.50
C ARG A 104 5.07 2.45 2.46
N ASP A 105 4.08 1.68 2.02
CA ASP A 105 4.27 0.63 1.04
C ASP A 105 3.34 0.88 -0.16
N SER A 106 3.93 0.92 -1.36
CA SER A 106 3.21 1.09 -2.61
C SER A 106 2.05 0.08 -2.79
N ARG A 107 2.19 -1.13 -2.25
CA ARG A 107 1.15 -2.16 -2.27
C ARG A 107 -0.12 -1.73 -1.53
N GLN A 108 0.00 -0.95 -0.45
CA GLN A 108 -1.16 -0.41 0.26
C GLN A 108 -2.01 0.49 -0.63
N VAL A 109 -1.37 1.28 -1.51
CA VAL A 109 -2.07 2.11 -2.49
C VAL A 109 -2.71 1.25 -3.57
N PHE A 110 -1.97 0.28 -4.10
CA PHE A 110 -2.46 -0.60 -5.17
C PHE A 110 -3.70 -1.39 -4.72
N ASP A 111 -3.63 -2.04 -3.56
CA ASP A 111 -4.73 -2.81 -2.99
C ASP A 111 -5.94 -1.91 -2.70
N ARG A 112 -5.71 -0.70 -2.18
CA ARG A 112 -6.78 0.27 -1.92
C ARG A 112 -7.49 0.73 -3.19
N LEU A 113 -6.74 1.05 -4.24
CA LEU A 113 -7.31 1.48 -5.51
C LEU A 113 -8.08 0.32 -6.16
N ALA A 114 -7.48 -0.87 -6.26
CA ALA A 114 -8.13 -2.05 -6.80
C ALA A 114 -9.41 -2.42 -6.02
N GLY A 115 -9.35 -2.36 -4.69
CA GLY A 115 -10.49 -2.57 -3.81
C GLY A 115 -11.61 -1.56 -4.05
N THR A 116 -11.29 -0.28 -4.22
CA THR A 116 -12.31 0.75 -4.50
C THR A 116 -13.10 0.42 -5.76
N TRP A 117 -12.43 0.04 -6.86
CA TRP A 117 -13.10 -0.35 -8.11
C TRP A 117 -13.95 -1.62 -7.99
N THR A 118 -13.59 -2.52 -7.09
CA THR A 118 -14.32 -3.78 -6.89
C THR A 118 -15.64 -3.56 -6.17
N TYR A 119 -15.66 -2.64 -5.21
CA TYR A 119 -16.78 -2.41 -4.29
C TYR A 119 -17.55 -1.10 -4.57
N TRP A 120 -17.28 -0.45 -5.70
CA TRP A 120 -18.01 0.72 -6.19
C TRP A 120 -19.22 0.28 -7.02
#